data_AF-A0A7C5B6U3-F1
#
_entry.id   AF-A0A7C5B6U3-F1
#
_cell.length_a   1.000
_cell.length_b   1.000
_cell.length_c   1.000
_cell.angle_alpha   90.00
_cell.angle_beta   90.00
_cell.angle_gamma   90.00
#
_symmetry.space_group_name_H-M   'P 1'
#
loop_
_entity.id
_entity.type
_entity.pdbx_description
1 polymer ?
#
loop_
_entity_poly.entity_id
_entity_poly.type
_entity_poly.pdbx_seq_one_letter_code
_entity_poly.pdbx_strand_id
1 'polypeptide(L)'
;MGPVGPEGMWIEVNNDIIMKYDFSSVYRINGNLVFDIKESYSPKVVDHKHIGIAELPDSLINICWYEKEANADIVVEAWKKYEEYIPLSKLTGYLIARDVILGKIYRYISVIPSWDVCITLPLYMKLCEDIPGFKERILKKTEVGDQIRGSAKNLDKHFKKCQLSPQLLNMLDDFLVKIHSLSDELELAYNIKKLGYDIKFGDAGQPDYFINDIPAEHKSRFPDVKSVTNMQDDSEFNYNQAMCELFSNISCGRRGLKKAEIYFTNVSRLVSSIKFHYVTEMTQYGPGEKYFNISDMFCDFSDMMSIIMGSHEKGKLIVPYMKPICSNPRIIVPLPIPEKVLDRILEGKRMRQ
;
A
#
# COMPACT_ATOMS: atom_id res chain seq x y z
N MET A 1 4.94 -11.37 25.14
CA MET A 1 4.77 -12.29 23.99
C MET A 1 3.50 -13.09 24.26
N GLY A 2 2.47 -12.91 23.41
CA GLY A 2 1.30 -13.79 23.27
C GLY A 2 1.40 -14.54 21.93
N PRO A 3 0.59 -15.59 21.68
CA PRO A 3 0.96 -16.65 20.74
C PRO A 3 0.68 -16.23 19.29
N VAL A 4 1.76 -15.87 18.61
CA VAL A 4 1.93 -16.01 17.16
C VAL A 4 3.11 -16.95 17.00
N GLY A 5 3.18 -17.74 15.92
CA GLY A 5 4.34 -18.58 15.65
C GLY A 5 5.63 -17.76 15.51
N PRO A 6 6.79 -18.41 15.35
CA PRO A 6 8.11 -17.77 15.38
C PRO A 6 8.29 -16.67 14.32
N GLU A 7 7.43 -16.60 13.31
CA GLU A 7 7.44 -15.60 12.23
C GLU A 7 6.12 -14.87 12.09
N GLY A 8 5.32 -14.90 13.15
CA GLY A 8 4.10 -14.14 13.21
C GLY A 8 4.36 -12.69 13.59
N MET A 9 3.69 -11.77 12.89
CA MET A 9 3.62 -10.37 13.29
C MET A 9 2.23 -10.08 13.85
N TRP A 10 2.21 -9.23 14.88
CA TRP A 10 0.99 -8.71 15.47
C TRP A 10 1.17 -7.21 15.71
N ILE A 11 0.27 -6.43 15.11
CA ILE A 11 0.11 -4.99 15.36
C ILE A 11 -1.17 -4.75 16.17
N GLU A 12 -1.02 -4.10 17.31
CA GLU A 12 -2.10 -3.69 18.19
C GLU A 12 -2.06 -2.17 18.38
N VAL A 13 -3.22 -1.53 18.29
CA VAL A 13 -3.37 -0.09 18.53
C VAL A 13 -4.58 0.15 19.41
N ASN A 14 -4.39 0.86 20.53
CA ASN A 14 -5.47 1.16 21.49
C ASN A 14 -6.24 -0.09 21.97
N ASN A 15 -5.54 -1.20 22.16
CA ASN A 15 -6.10 -2.51 22.52
C ASN A 15 -6.94 -3.21 21.43
N ASP A 16 -6.97 -2.65 20.22
CA ASP A 16 -7.56 -3.30 19.04
C ASP A 16 -6.46 -3.96 18.20
N ILE A 17 -6.67 -5.22 17.83
CA ILE A 17 -5.80 -5.93 16.90
C ILE A 17 -6.05 -5.36 15.51
N ILE A 18 -5.02 -4.76 14.91
CA ILE A 18 -5.13 -4.14 13.59
C ILE A 18 -4.72 -5.14 12.52
N MET A 19 -3.61 -5.84 12.74
CA MET A 19 -3.13 -6.89 11.85
C MET A 19 -2.48 -8.00 12.66
N LYS A 20 -2.71 -9.24 12.24
CA LYS A 20 -2.04 -10.43 12.75
C LYS A 20 -1.79 -11.34 11.55
N TYR A 21 -0.64 -12.00 11.47
CA TYR A 21 -0.38 -13.03 10.46
C TYR A 21 0.82 -13.88 10.87
N ASP A 22 0.89 -15.10 10.32
CA ASP A 22 2.02 -16.01 10.48
C ASP A 22 2.32 -16.73 9.15
N PHE A 23 3.57 -16.65 8.69
CA PHE A 23 4.03 -17.31 7.46
C PHE A 23 4.74 -18.65 7.71
N SER A 24 4.87 -19.10 8.96
CA SER A 24 5.61 -20.32 9.31
C SER A 24 5.10 -21.58 8.59
N SER A 25 3.82 -21.59 8.18
CA SER A 25 3.21 -22.75 7.50
C SER A 25 3.27 -22.71 5.98
N VAL A 26 3.77 -21.64 5.36
CA VAL A 26 3.74 -21.47 3.89
C VAL A 26 5.09 -21.70 3.20
N TYR A 27 6.11 -22.12 3.95
CA TYR A 27 7.41 -22.47 3.41
C TYR A 27 8.14 -23.46 4.32
N ARG A 28 9.21 -24.06 3.79
CA ARG A 28 10.14 -24.92 4.52
C ARG A 28 11.59 -24.69 4.09
N ILE A 29 12.53 -25.06 4.94
CA ILE A 29 13.97 -24.98 4.67
C ILE A 29 14.55 -26.39 4.63
N ASN A 30 14.79 -26.90 3.42
CA ASN A 30 15.38 -28.22 3.18
C ASN A 30 16.72 -28.05 2.44
N GLY A 31 17.68 -27.37 3.08
CA GLY A 31 18.92 -26.91 2.44
C GLY A 31 18.73 -25.68 1.53
N ASN A 32 17.59 -25.59 0.85
CA ASN A 32 17.09 -24.41 0.14
C ASN A 32 15.71 -24.00 0.67
N LEU A 33 15.35 -22.73 0.46
CA LEU A 33 13.99 -22.23 0.72
C LEU A 33 13.03 -22.83 -0.32
N VAL A 34 11.97 -23.49 0.16
CA VAL A 34 10.91 -24.08 -0.67
C VAL A 34 9.57 -23.48 -0.24
N PHE A 35 8.81 -22.95 -1.18
CA PHE A 35 7.47 -22.45 -0.92
C PHE A 35 6.45 -23.59 -0.90
N ASP A 36 5.60 -23.60 0.11
CA ASP A 36 4.44 -24.48 0.24
C ASP A 36 3.15 -23.64 0.11
N ILE A 37 3.13 -22.77 -0.91
CA ILE A 37 2.01 -21.87 -1.23
C ILE A 37 0.83 -22.70 -1.76
N LYS A 38 -0.39 -22.40 -1.26
CA LYS A 38 -1.61 -23.08 -1.72
C LYS A 38 -1.96 -22.69 -3.15
N GLU A 39 -2.60 -23.61 -3.87
CA GLU A 39 -3.10 -23.34 -5.23
C GLU A 39 -4.18 -22.26 -5.28
N SER A 40 -4.88 -22.05 -4.15
CA SER A 40 -5.90 -21.02 -3.98
C SER A 40 -5.88 -20.51 -2.54
N TYR A 41 -6.01 -19.20 -2.40
CA TYR A 41 -6.26 -18.52 -1.13
C TYR A 41 -7.65 -17.91 -1.14
N SER A 42 -8.29 -17.81 0.02
CA SER A 42 -9.65 -17.27 0.14
C SER A 42 -9.82 -16.38 1.37
N PRO A 43 -10.58 -15.27 1.25
CA PRO A 43 -10.86 -14.43 2.39
C PRO A 43 -11.84 -15.13 3.35
N LYS A 44 -11.63 -14.94 4.65
CA LYS A 44 -12.46 -15.49 5.72
C LYS A 44 -12.86 -14.37 6.67
N VAL A 45 -14.17 -14.17 6.84
CA VAL A 45 -14.68 -13.28 7.90
C VAL A 45 -14.34 -13.90 9.26
N VAL A 46 -13.66 -13.13 10.11
CA VAL A 46 -13.40 -13.49 11.50
C VAL A 46 -14.48 -12.87 12.38
N ASP A 47 -14.78 -11.59 12.15
CA ASP A 47 -15.91 -10.87 12.71
C ASP A 47 -16.27 -9.66 11.81
N HIS A 48 -17.21 -8.82 12.24
CA HIS A 48 -17.67 -7.64 11.48
C HIS A 48 -16.57 -6.65 11.03
N LYS A 49 -15.46 -6.53 11.75
CA LYS A 49 -14.34 -5.63 11.41
C LYS A 49 -13.14 -6.38 10.85
N HIS A 50 -13.04 -7.68 11.10
CA HIS A 50 -11.83 -8.45 10.86
C HIS A 50 -11.99 -9.48 9.75
N ILE A 51 -11.04 -9.45 8.82
CA ILE A 51 -10.91 -10.42 7.74
C ILE A 51 -9.55 -11.11 7.80
N GLY A 52 -9.56 -12.43 7.65
CA GLY A 52 -8.36 -13.24 7.48
C GLY A 52 -8.29 -13.88 6.11
N ILE A 53 -7.27 -14.69 5.91
CA ILE A 53 -7.10 -15.58 4.77
C ILE A 53 -7.17 -17.02 5.31
N ALA A 54 -8.10 -17.83 4.80
CA ALA A 54 -8.43 -19.13 5.37
C ALA A 54 -7.22 -20.07 5.47
N GLU A 55 -6.31 -19.98 4.51
CA GLU A 55 -5.14 -20.83 4.37
C GLU A 55 -3.89 -20.28 5.06
N LEU A 56 -3.96 -19.07 5.64
CA LEU A 56 -2.92 -18.50 6.50
C LEU A 56 -3.38 -18.53 7.96
N PRO A 57 -2.78 -19.39 8.80
CA PRO A 57 -3.08 -19.42 10.23
C PRO A 57 -2.89 -18.05 10.86
N ASP A 58 -3.78 -17.71 11.80
CA ASP A 58 -3.71 -16.46 12.56
C ASP A 58 -3.66 -15.17 11.72
N SER A 59 -4.05 -15.24 10.44
CA SER A 59 -4.17 -14.06 9.59
C SER A 59 -5.44 -13.28 9.88
N LEU A 60 -5.29 -11.98 10.09
CA LEU A 60 -6.35 -11.04 10.42
C LEU A 60 -5.92 -9.63 10.05
N ILE A 61 -6.83 -8.89 9.43
CA ILE A 61 -6.73 -7.46 9.14
C ILE A 61 -8.04 -6.80 9.56
N ASN A 62 -7.92 -5.69 10.30
CA ASN A 62 -9.05 -4.84 10.64
C ASN A 62 -9.38 -3.92 9.45
N ILE A 63 -10.49 -4.18 8.78
CA ILE A 63 -10.90 -3.42 7.59
C ILE A 63 -11.37 -2.00 7.93
N CYS A 64 -11.83 -1.76 9.17
CA CYS A 64 -12.20 -0.43 9.65
C CYS A 64 -10.99 0.50 9.80
N TRP A 65 -9.78 -0.07 9.72
CA TRP A 65 -8.54 0.68 9.62
C TRP A 65 -8.39 1.40 8.27
N TYR A 66 -9.00 0.86 7.22
CA TYR A 66 -8.98 1.44 5.87
C TYR A 66 -10.24 2.25 5.59
N GLU A 67 -11.42 1.75 5.97
CA GLU A 67 -12.69 2.48 5.85
C GLU A 67 -13.54 2.27 7.11
N LYS A 68 -13.74 3.34 7.88
CA LYS A 68 -14.34 3.32 9.23
C LYS A 68 -15.71 2.65 9.27
N GLU A 69 -16.50 2.79 8.21
CA GLU A 69 -17.88 2.30 8.16
C GLU A 69 -18.05 0.97 7.41
N ALA A 70 -16.94 0.37 6.93
CA ALA A 70 -17.00 -0.90 6.21
C ALA A 70 -17.19 -2.10 7.15
N ASN A 71 -17.87 -3.14 6.64
CA ASN A 71 -17.99 -4.47 7.25
C ASN A 71 -17.17 -5.50 6.44
N ALA A 72 -16.45 -6.40 7.11
CA ALA A 72 -15.63 -7.45 6.51
C ALA A 72 -16.34 -8.28 5.42
N ASP A 73 -17.66 -8.45 5.51
CA ASP A 73 -18.47 -9.13 4.49
C ASP A 73 -18.31 -8.53 3.10
N ILE A 74 -18.13 -7.20 3.02
CA ILE A 74 -17.97 -6.47 1.76
C ILE A 74 -16.79 -7.01 0.93
N VAL A 75 -15.72 -7.42 1.59
CA VAL A 75 -14.51 -7.92 0.94
C VAL A 75 -14.75 -9.31 0.38
N VAL A 76 -15.45 -10.18 1.11
CA VAL A 76 -15.75 -11.55 0.65
C VAL A 76 -16.70 -11.52 -0.54
N GLU A 77 -17.74 -10.67 -0.49
CA GLU A 77 -18.66 -10.49 -1.61
C GLU A 77 -17.93 -10.00 -2.86
N ALA A 78 -17.10 -8.97 -2.70
CA ALA A 78 -16.32 -8.39 -3.78
C ALA A 78 -15.34 -9.40 -4.38
N TRP A 79 -14.62 -10.13 -3.52
CA TRP A 79 -13.67 -11.15 -3.94
C TRP A 79 -14.34 -12.19 -4.83
N LYS A 80 -15.46 -12.76 -4.37
CA LYS A 80 -16.22 -13.75 -5.16
C LYS A 80 -16.71 -13.18 -6.48
N LYS A 81 -17.20 -11.93 -6.48
CA LYS A 81 -17.72 -11.26 -7.67
C LYS A 81 -16.62 -10.97 -8.70
N TYR A 82 -15.41 -10.64 -8.26
CA TYR A 82 -14.37 -10.12 -9.14
C TYR A 82 -13.18 -11.07 -9.40
N GLU A 83 -13.12 -12.24 -8.74
CA GLU A 83 -12.07 -13.26 -8.90
C GLU A 83 -11.85 -13.66 -10.37
N GLU A 84 -12.92 -13.73 -11.16
CA GLU A 84 -12.83 -14.13 -12.57
C GLU A 84 -12.10 -13.08 -13.45
N TYR A 85 -12.07 -11.81 -13.01
CA TYR A 85 -11.44 -10.71 -13.73
C TYR A 85 -10.04 -10.39 -13.21
N ILE A 86 -9.87 -10.48 -11.89
CA ILE A 86 -8.62 -10.29 -11.17
C ILE A 86 -8.43 -11.52 -10.28
N PRO A 87 -7.43 -12.39 -10.55
CA PRO A 87 -7.32 -13.69 -9.89
C PRO A 87 -6.74 -13.58 -8.47
N LEU A 88 -7.46 -12.88 -7.57
CA LEU A 88 -7.04 -12.47 -6.22
C LEU A 88 -6.48 -13.63 -5.40
N SER A 89 -7.08 -14.83 -5.52
CA SER A 89 -6.61 -16.04 -4.85
C SER A 89 -5.15 -16.37 -5.19
N LYS A 90 -4.79 -16.26 -6.47
CA LYS A 90 -3.41 -16.49 -6.92
C LYS A 90 -2.49 -15.33 -6.56
N LEU A 91 -3.01 -14.09 -6.61
CA LEU A 91 -2.20 -12.90 -6.30
C LEU A 91 -1.74 -12.94 -4.85
N THR A 92 -2.65 -13.32 -3.95
CA THR A 92 -2.38 -13.49 -2.51
C THR A 92 -1.20 -14.44 -2.29
N GLY A 93 -1.19 -15.60 -2.94
CA GLY A 93 -0.07 -16.56 -2.86
C GLY A 93 1.27 -15.96 -3.30
N TYR A 94 1.30 -15.18 -4.39
CA TYR A 94 2.53 -14.52 -4.84
C TYR A 94 3.02 -13.45 -3.86
N LEU A 95 2.13 -12.68 -3.27
CA LEU A 95 2.49 -11.63 -2.33
C LEU A 95 2.95 -12.21 -0.98
N ILE A 96 2.37 -13.32 -0.54
CA ILE A 96 2.89 -14.10 0.59
C ILE A 96 4.31 -14.61 0.29
N ALA A 97 4.54 -15.14 -0.92
CA ALA A 97 5.87 -15.59 -1.34
C ALA A 97 6.90 -14.46 -1.26
N ARG A 98 6.52 -13.25 -1.70
CA ARG A 98 7.34 -12.06 -1.64
C ARG A 98 7.74 -11.75 -0.20
N ASP A 99 6.79 -11.73 0.73
CA ASP A 99 7.05 -11.47 2.14
C ASP A 99 8.01 -12.50 2.74
N VAL A 100 7.84 -13.78 2.41
CA VAL A 100 8.76 -14.86 2.83
C VAL A 100 10.16 -14.67 2.25
N ILE A 101 10.29 -14.30 0.97
CA ILE A 101 11.61 -14.02 0.34
C ILE A 101 12.31 -12.88 1.08
N LEU A 102 11.61 -11.77 1.32
CA LEU A 102 12.15 -10.63 2.03
C LEU A 102 12.62 -11.04 3.43
N GLY A 103 11.79 -11.76 4.18
CA GLY A 103 12.12 -12.23 5.52
C GLY A 103 13.30 -13.18 5.55
N LYS A 104 13.30 -14.20 4.69
CA LYS A 104 14.24 -15.34 4.80
C LYS A 104 15.53 -15.17 4.05
N ILE A 105 15.51 -14.48 2.91
CA ILE A 105 16.71 -14.28 2.10
C ILE A 105 17.36 -12.95 2.47
N TYR A 106 16.55 -11.90 2.61
CA TYR A 106 17.05 -10.54 2.78
C TYR A 106 16.99 -10.05 4.23
N ARG A 107 16.44 -10.83 5.17
CA ARG A 107 16.30 -10.49 6.61
C ARG A 107 15.51 -9.21 6.84
N TYR A 108 14.45 -9.07 6.08
CA TYR A 108 13.63 -7.88 5.99
C TYR A 108 12.18 -8.22 6.28
N ILE A 109 11.57 -7.51 7.23
CA ILE A 109 10.18 -7.76 7.64
C ILE A 109 9.33 -6.56 7.26
N SER A 110 8.28 -6.79 6.46
CA SER A 110 7.28 -5.76 6.18
C SER A 110 6.33 -5.66 7.35
N VAL A 111 6.13 -4.46 7.91
CA VAL A 111 5.19 -4.25 9.03
C VAL A 111 3.74 -4.44 8.57
N ILE A 112 3.44 -3.97 7.36
CA ILE A 112 2.20 -4.28 6.67
C ILE A 112 2.51 -5.36 5.65
N PRO A 113 1.83 -6.52 5.69
CA PRO A 113 2.15 -7.60 4.78
C PRO A 113 1.75 -7.23 3.35
N SER A 114 2.52 -7.67 2.35
CA SER A 114 2.25 -7.32 0.95
C SER A 114 0.87 -7.75 0.48
N TRP A 115 0.33 -8.82 1.07
CA TRP A 115 -0.98 -9.34 0.70
C TRP A 115 -2.16 -8.52 1.23
N ASP A 116 -1.93 -7.47 2.05
CA ASP A 116 -3.00 -6.58 2.54
C ASP A 116 -3.81 -5.96 1.38
N VAL A 117 -3.14 -5.67 0.26
CA VAL A 117 -3.78 -5.14 -0.94
C VAL A 117 -4.80 -6.09 -1.54
N CYS A 118 -4.67 -7.40 -1.31
CA CYS A 118 -5.68 -8.37 -1.72
C CYS A 118 -6.97 -8.25 -0.87
N ILE A 119 -6.92 -7.56 0.27
CA ILE A 119 -8.10 -7.18 1.06
C ILE A 119 -8.61 -5.79 0.67
N THR A 120 -7.72 -4.81 0.50
CA THR A 120 -8.13 -3.42 0.19
C THR A 120 -8.66 -3.28 -1.24
N LEU A 121 -8.10 -4.01 -2.21
CA LEU A 121 -8.56 -3.92 -3.59
C LEU A 121 -10.03 -4.36 -3.73
N PRO A 122 -10.46 -5.55 -3.26
CA PRO A 122 -11.87 -5.94 -3.32
C PRO A 122 -12.78 -4.99 -2.53
N LEU A 123 -12.34 -4.49 -1.37
CA LEU A 123 -13.06 -3.46 -0.61
C LEU A 123 -13.40 -2.26 -1.50
N TYR A 124 -12.40 -1.65 -2.13
CA TYR A 124 -12.62 -0.47 -2.98
C TYR A 124 -13.31 -0.79 -4.31
N MET A 125 -13.13 -2.00 -4.86
CA MET A 125 -13.92 -2.44 -6.02
C MET A 125 -15.41 -2.49 -5.72
N LYS A 126 -15.79 -2.87 -4.50
CA LYS A 126 -17.19 -2.91 -4.08
C LYS A 126 -17.72 -1.52 -3.74
N LEU A 127 -16.95 -0.70 -3.04
CA LEU A 127 -17.31 0.68 -2.73
C LEU A 127 -17.46 1.57 -3.98
N CYS A 128 -16.73 1.26 -5.06
CA CYS A 128 -16.79 2.00 -6.33
C CYS A 128 -17.77 1.43 -7.35
N GLU A 129 -18.51 0.36 -7.05
CA GLU A 129 -19.28 -0.37 -8.08
C GLU A 129 -20.36 0.48 -8.77
N ASP A 130 -20.87 1.48 -8.06
CA ASP A 130 -21.89 2.42 -8.52
C ASP A 130 -21.30 3.71 -9.14
N ILE A 131 -19.97 3.80 -9.31
CA ILE A 131 -19.35 4.90 -10.04
C ILE A 131 -19.47 4.61 -11.54
N PRO A 132 -20.00 5.53 -12.36
CA PRO A 132 -20.08 5.34 -13.81
C PRO A 132 -18.71 5.01 -14.42
N GLY A 133 -18.68 4.05 -15.35
CA GLY A 133 -17.44 3.57 -15.98
C GLY A 133 -16.64 2.55 -15.14
N PHE A 134 -17.08 2.20 -13.92
CA PHE A 134 -16.38 1.22 -13.09
C PHE A 134 -16.26 -0.16 -13.77
N LYS A 135 -17.35 -0.65 -14.37
CA LYS A 135 -17.37 -1.94 -15.08
C LYS A 135 -16.39 -1.93 -16.25
N GLU A 136 -16.36 -0.86 -17.03
CA GLU A 136 -15.37 -0.64 -18.09
C GLU A 136 -13.96 -0.72 -17.50
N ARG A 137 -13.71 -0.02 -16.38
CA ARG A 137 -12.39 0.07 -15.75
C ARG A 137 -11.85 -1.29 -15.28
N ILE A 138 -12.70 -2.11 -14.67
CA ILE A 138 -12.32 -3.42 -14.12
C ILE A 138 -12.42 -4.55 -15.15
N LEU A 139 -13.49 -4.59 -15.93
CA LEU A 139 -13.86 -5.75 -16.76
C LEU A 139 -13.30 -5.66 -18.19
N LYS A 140 -13.13 -4.45 -18.73
CA LYS A 140 -12.54 -4.28 -20.08
C LYS A 140 -11.02 -4.22 -19.99
N LYS A 141 -10.37 -4.36 -21.15
CA LYS A 141 -8.91 -4.26 -21.35
C LYS A 141 -8.43 -2.84 -21.06
N THR A 142 -8.36 -2.46 -19.79
CA THR A 142 -7.72 -1.23 -19.32
C THR A 142 -6.25 -1.47 -19.07
N GLU A 143 -5.46 -0.39 -19.14
CA GLU A 143 -3.99 -0.46 -19.08
C GLU A 143 -3.49 -1.17 -17.81
N VAL A 144 -4.06 -0.86 -16.64
CA VAL A 144 -3.62 -1.45 -15.36
C VAL A 144 -4.16 -2.87 -15.18
N GLY A 145 -5.43 -3.14 -15.49
CA GLY A 145 -6.01 -4.48 -15.37
C GLY A 145 -5.34 -5.51 -16.27
N ASP A 146 -5.00 -5.14 -17.51
CA ASP A 146 -4.24 -6.01 -18.42
C ASP A 146 -2.81 -6.22 -17.96
N GLN A 147 -2.16 -5.20 -17.40
CA GLN A 147 -0.83 -5.32 -16.82
C GLN A 147 -0.82 -6.29 -15.64
N ILE A 148 -1.82 -6.24 -14.75
CA ILE A 148 -1.95 -7.18 -13.62
C ILE A 148 -2.13 -8.61 -14.15
N ARG A 149 -3.07 -8.85 -15.08
CA ARG A 149 -3.29 -10.18 -15.66
C ARG A 149 -2.07 -10.72 -16.40
N GLY A 150 -1.37 -9.87 -17.14
CA GLY A 150 -0.14 -10.20 -17.85
C GLY A 150 0.99 -10.57 -16.89
N SER A 151 1.21 -9.75 -15.85
CA SER A 151 2.22 -10.02 -14.81
C SER A 151 1.91 -11.31 -14.04
N ALA A 152 0.66 -11.56 -13.67
CA ALA A 152 0.27 -12.79 -12.98
C ALA A 152 0.55 -14.06 -13.82
N LYS A 153 0.29 -14.02 -15.14
CA LYS A 153 0.64 -15.13 -16.06
C LYS A 153 2.15 -15.34 -16.18
N ASN A 154 2.93 -14.26 -16.14
CA ASN A 154 4.39 -14.36 -16.20
C ASN A 154 4.97 -14.92 -14.88
N LEU A 155 4.44 -14.48 -13.73
CA LEU A 155 4.80 -15.02 -12.42
C LEU A 155 4.50 -16.52 -12.33
N ASP A 156 3.34 -16.98 -12.79
CA ASP A 156 2.97 -18.40 -12.81
C ASP A 156 4.02 -19.27 -13.52
N LYS A 157 4.51 -18.80 -14.68
CA LYS A 157 5.56 -19.49 -15.43
C LYS A 157 6.90 -19.55 -14.69
N HIS A 158 7.23 -18.53 -13.91
CA HIS A 158 8.47 -18.47 -13.13
C HIS A 158 8.38 -19.32 -11.85
N PHE A 159 7.27 -19.24 -11.12
CA PHE A 159 7.03 -20.05 -9.92
C PHE A 159 7.06 -21.55 -10.23
N LYS A 160 6.45 -21.98 -11.34
CA LYS A 160 6.49 -23.39 -11.79
C LYS A 160 7.90 -23.92 -12.09
N LYS A 161 8.86 -23.03 -12.37
CA LYS A 161 10.25 -23.41 -12.65
C LYS A 161 11.12 -23.45 -11.38
N CYS A 162 10.57 -23.11 -10.21
CA CYS A 162 11.21 -23.20 -8.88
C CYS A 162 12.60 -22.57 -8.77
N GLN A 163 12.89 -21.51 -9.52
CA GLN A 163 14.17 -20.81 -9.43
C GLN A 163 14.00 -19.51 -8.63
N LEU A 164 14.37 -19.58 -7.34
CA LEU A 164 14.61 -18.39 -6.53
C LEU A 164 15.71 -17.58 -7.20
N SER A 165 15.37 -16.38 -7.66
CA SER A 165 16.29 -15.48 -8.35
C SER A 165 15.97 -14.03 -8.01
N PRO A 166 16.94 -13.11 -8.08
CA PRO A 166 16.67 -11.67 -7.97
C PRO A 166 15.62 -11.18 -8.98
N GLN A 167 15.56 -11.83 -10.15
CA GLN A 167 14.55 -11.55 -11.16
C GLN A 167 13.13 -11.85 -10.67
N LEU A 168 12.94 -12.94 -9.90
CA LEU A 168 11.64 -13.28 -9.33
C LEU A 168 11.17 -12.20 -8.34
N LEU A 169 12.06 -11.71 -7.48
CA LEU A 169 11.72 -10.63 -6.54
C LEU A 169 11.32 -9.36 -7.30
N ASN A 170 12.09 -8.94 -8.30
CA ASN A 170 11.75 -7.77 -9.14
C ASN A 170 10.39 -7.93 -9.83
N MET A 171 10.05 -9.15 -10.28
CA MET A 171 8.73 -9.42 -10.87
C MET A 171 7.60 -9.34 -9.83
N LEU A 172 7.85 -9.81 -8.61
CA LEU A 172 6.90 -9.70 -7.49
C LEU A 172 6.71 -8.25 -7.04
N ASP A 173 7.76 -7.44 -7.05
CA ASP A 173 7.70 -6.01 -6.73
C ASP A 173 6.93 -5.22 -7.78
N ASP A 174 7.27 -5.38 -9.07
CA ASP A 174 6.52 -4.77 -10.18
C ASP A 174 5.03 -5.17 -10.12
N PHE A 175 4.78 -6.42 -9.74
CA PHE A 175 3.42 -6.91 -9.58
C PHE A 175 2.67 -6.25 -8.40
N LEU A 176 3.30 -6.15 -7.23
CA LEU A 176 2.76 -5.46 -6.07
C LEU A 176 2.44 -4.00 -6.38
N VAL A 177 3.36 -3.30 -7.06
CA VAL A 177 3.19 -1.91 -7.52
C VAL A 177 1.93 -1.74 -8.37
N LYS A 178 1.68 -2.66 -9.31
CA LYS A 178 0.50 -2.61 -10.19
C LYS A 178 -0.80 -2.82 -9.43
N ILE A 179 -0.85 -3.76 -8.49
CA ILE A 179 -2.06 -4.02 -7.70
C ILE A 179 -2.36 -2.82 -6.79
N HIS A 180 -1.35 -2.30 -6.07
CA HIS A 180 -1.55 -1.12 -5.23
C HIS A 180 -1.94 0.10 -6.06
N SER A 181 -1.38 0.29 -7.26
CA SER A 181 -1.78 1.39 -8.13
C SER A 181 -3.28 1.35 -8.44
N LEU A 182 -3.82 0.16 -8.75
CA LEU A 182 -5.27 0.00 -8.96
C LEU A 182 -6.06 0.24 -7.68
N SER A 183 -5.63 -0.31 -6.54
CA SER A 183 -6.31 -0.10 -5.26
C SER A 183 -6.34 1.38 -4.87
N ASP A 184 -5.24 2.10 -5.03
CA ASP A 184 -5.11 3.52 -4.69
C ASP A 184 -5.98 4.41 -5.62
N GLU A 185 -6.08 4.06 -6.90
CA GLU A 185 -6.93 4.74 -7.86
C GLU A 185 -8.41 4.61 -7.47
N LEU A 186 -8.86 3.39 -7.16
CA LEU A 186 -10.24 3.14 -6.71
C LEU A 186 -10.53 3.84 -5.38
N GLU A 187 -9.59 3.81 -4.44
CA GLU A 187 -9.72 4.53 -3.17
C GLU A 187 -9.88 6.04 -3.38
N LEU A 188 -9.07 6.65 -4.25
CA LEU A 188 -9.20 8.06 -4.56
C LEU A 188 -10.58 8.36 -5.16
N ALA A 189 -11.04 7.53 -6.10
CA ALA A 189 -12.35 7.70 -6.73
C ALA A 189 -13.49 7.61 -5.70
N TYR A 190 -13.43 6.64 -4.78
CA TYR A 190 -14.39 6.51 -3.69
C TYR A 190 -14.40 7.74 -2.79
N ASN A 191 -13.23 8.24 -2.39
CA ASN A 191 -13.14 9.41 -1.51
C ASN A 191 -13.65 10.69 -2.18
N ILE A 192 -13.39 10.89 -3.47
CA ILE A 192 -13.95 12.01 -4.24
C ILE A 192 -15.48 11.94 -4.26
N LYS A 193 -16.06 10.76 -4.51
CA LYS A 193 -17.51 10.54 -4.44
C LYS A 193 -18.07 10.80 -3.04
N LYS A 194 -17.41 10.29 -2.00
CA LYS A 194 -17.81 10.46 -0.59
C LYS A 194 -17.85 11.94 -0.17
N LEU A 195 -16.99 12.77 -0.77
CA LEU A 195 -16.96 14.22 -0.57
C LEU A 195 -18.05 14.98 -1.36
N GLY A 196 -18.88 14.28 -2.15
CA GLY A 196 -20.03 14.85 -2.85
C GLY A 196 -19.74 15.38 -4.25
N TYR A 197 -18.56 15.08 -4.82
CA TYR A 197 -18.24 15.43 -6.20
C TYR A 197 -18.85 14.44 -7.19
N ASP A 198 -19.25 14.91 -8.37
CA ASP A 198 -19.59 14.04 -9.49
C ASP A 198 -18.31 13.43 -10.06
N ILE A 199 -18.26 12.11 -10.17
CA ILE A 199 -17.10 11.38 -10.66
C ILE A 199 -17.51 10.21 -11.53
N LYS A 200 -16.79 10.01 -12.63
CA LYS A 200 -16.85 8.83 -13.48
C LYS A 200 -15.44 8.38 -13.87
N PHE A 201 -15.26 7.07 -14.04
CA PHE A 201 -14.05 6.51 -14.64
C PHE A 201 -14.01 6.80 -16.15
N GLY A 202 -12.82 7.06 -16.68
CA GLY A 202 -12.62 7.21 -18.11
C GLY A 202 -12.51 5.87 -18.85
N ASP A 203 -12.88 5.89 -20.13
CA ASP A 203 -12.76 4.74 -21.03
C ASP A 203 -11.31 4.51 -21.50
N ALA A 204 -11.11 3.44 -22.27
CA ALA A 204 -9.81 3.13 -22.88
C ALA A 204 -9.25 4.33 -23.69
N GLY A 205 -8.05 4.78 -23.32
CA GLY A 205 -7.36 5.91 -23.97
C GLY A 205 -7.70 7.28 -23.38
N GLN A 206 -8.76 7.40 -22.59
CA GLN A 206 -9.13 8.61 -21.85
C GLN A 206 -8.28 8.76 -20.57
N PRO A 207 -8.41 9.89 -19.84
CA PRO A 207 -7.90 10.03 -18.47
C PRO A 207 -8.47 8.96 -17.53
N ASP A 208 -7.88 8.78 -16.35
CA ASP A 208 -8.36 7.79 -15.39
C ASP A 208 -9.78 8.10 -14.90
N TYR A 209 -10.09 9.39 -14.71
CA TYR A 209 -11.41 9.84 -14.26
C TYR A 209 -11.75 11.23 -14.79
N PHE A 210 -13.03 11.57 -14.68
CA PHE A 210 -13.56 12.91 -14.84
C PHE A 210 -14.25 13.32 -13.55
N ILE A 211 -13.88 14.46 -12.97
CA ILE A 211 -14.44 15.00 -11.73
C ILE A 211 -15.17 16.29 -12.09
N ASN A 212 -16.50 16.32 -11.97
CA ASN A 212 -17.34 17.40 -12.51
C ASN A 212 -16.98 17.72 -13.97
N ASP A 213 -16.82 16.68 -14.80
CA ASP A 213 -16.34 16.71 -16.18
C ASP A 213 -14.91 17.24 -16.41
N ILE A 214 -14.15 17.53 -15.34
CA ILE A 214 -12.73 17.91 -15.43
C ILE A 214 -11.88 16.63 -15.57
N PRO A 215 -11.08 16.47 -16.65
CA PRO A 215 -10.27 15.29 -16.87
C PRO A 215 -9.12 15.21 -15.86
N ALA A 216 -8.95 14.05 -15.23
CA ALA A 216 -7.94 13.86 -14.22
C ALA A 216 -7.27 12.48 -14.28
N GLU A 217 -6.00 12.43 -13.88
CA GLU A 217 -5.17 11.23 -13.91
C GLU A 217 -4.59 10.98 -12.52
N HIS A 218 -4.37 9.70 -12.21
CA HIS A 218 -3.79 9.25 -10.96
C HIS A 218 -2.44 8.58 -11.20
N LYS A 219 -1.52 8.79 -10.27
CA LYS A 219 -0.30 8.01 -10.22
C LYS A 219 0.15 7.71 -8.81
N SER A 220 0.35 6.43 -8.53
CA SER A 220 1.05 5.98 -7.33
C SER A 220 2.55 5.89 -7.53
N ARG A 221 3.30 6.41 -6.56
CA ARG A 221 4.75 6.33 -6.46
C ARG A 221 5.15 5.28 -5.44
N PHE A 222 6.11 4.48 -5.83
CA PHE A 222 6.66 3.40 -5.02
C PHE A 222 8.17 3.57 -4.93
N PRO A 223 8.78 3.20 -3.80
CA PRO A 223 10.20 3.30 -3.63
C PRO A 223 10.89 2.21 -4.47
N ASP A 224 12.08 2.51 -5.00
CA ASP A 224 12.94 1.46 -5.56
C ASP A 224 13.41 0.57 -4.41
N VAL A 225 13.31 -0.75 -4.57
CA VAL A 225 13.82 -1.73 -3.59
C VAL A 225 15.25 -1.41 -3.19
N LYS A 226 16.11 -1.00 -4.14
CA LYS A 226 17.50 -0.61 -3.83
C LYS A 226 17.58 0.61 -2.92
N SER A 227 16.67 1.58 -3.08
CA SER A 227 16.61 2.76 -2.22
C SER A 227 16.17 2.39 -0.80
N VAL A 228 15.28 1.42 -0.66
CA VAL A 228 14.85 0.90 0.63
C VAL A 228 15.96 0.09 1.31
N THR A 229 16.61 -0.81 0.58
CA THR A 229 17.62 -1.71 1.18
C THR A 229 18.92 -1.02 1.55
N ASN A 230 19.21 0.14 0.96
CA ASN A 230 20.39 0.95 1.24
C ASN A 230 20.12 2.09 2.22
N MET A 231 18.90 2.17 2.76
CA MET A 231 18.51 3.20 3.69
C MET A 231 19.36 3.07 4.97
N GLN A 232 20.17 4.09 5.23
CA GLN A 232 20.87 4.21 6.50
C GLN A 232 19.88 4.75 7.55
N ASP A 233 20.01 4.24 8.77
CA ASP A 233 19.28 4.73 9.94
C ASP A 233 19.93 6.08 10.30
N ASP A 234 19.44 7.16 9.70
CA ASP A 234 19.97 8.50 9.95
C ASP A 234 19.68 8.88 11.41
N SER A 235 20.73 9.22 12.17
CA SER A 235 20.58 9.62 13.58
C SER A 235 19.83 10.94 13.77
N GLU A 236 19.68 11.74 12.71
CA GLU A 236 18.97 13.03 12.71
C GLU A 236 18.16 13.21 11.41
N PHE A 237 16.87 13.55 11.54
CA PHE A 237 15.98 13.77 10.39
C PHE A 237 16.14 15.19 9.82
N ASN A 238 16.33 15.29 8.51
CA ASN A 238 16.38 16.57 7.78
C ASN A 238 15.08 16.82 7.01
N TYR A 239 14.24 17.71 7.55
CA TYR A 239 12.94 18.09 6.98
C TYR A 239 13.04 18.62 5.55
N ASN A 240 13.96 19.56 5.30
CA ASN A 240 14.11 20.18 3.98
C ASN A 240 14.55 19.16 2.93
N GLN A 241 15.45 18.25 3.30
CA GLN A 241 15.87 17.16 2.42
C GLN A 241 14.69 16.23 2.11
N ALA A 242 13.91 15.81 3.10
CA ALA A 242 12.74 14.94 2.90
C ALA A 242 11.70 15.59 1.98
N MET A 243 11.43 16.89 2.14
CA MET A 243 10.53 17.65 1.26
C MET A 243 11.09 17.75 -0.17
N CYS A 244 12.37 18.10 -0.34
CA CYS A 244 13.02 18.15 -1.65
C CYS A 244 12.98 16.78 -2.36
N GLU A 245 13.25 15.70 -1.64
CA GLU A 245 13.14 14.33 -2.15
C GLU A 245 11.70 14.00 -2.56
N LEU A 246 10.71 14.34 -1.73
CA LEU A 246 9.29 14.15 -2.05
C LEU A 246 8.89 14.89 -3.34
N PHE A 247 9.30 16.16 -3.49
CA PHE A 247 9.02 16.94 -4.70
C PHE A 247 9.74 16.44 -5.95
N SER A 248 10.97 15.95 -5.84
CA SER A 248 11.68 15.35 -6.98
C SER A 248 10.95 14.12 -7.55
N ASN A 249 10.19 13.41 -6.71
CA ASN A 249 9.41 12.23 -7.09
C ASN A 249 8.00 12.53 -7.62
N ILE A 250 7.56 13.79 -7.57
CA ILE A 250 6.26 14.22 -8.10
C ILE A 250 6.29 14.36 -9.64
N SER A 251 7.47 14.30 -10.27
CA SER A 251 7.66 14.49 -11.72
C SER A 251 6.67 13.70 -12.61
N CYS A 252 5.83 14.41 -13.36
CA CYS A 252 4.78 13.81 -14.19
C CYS A 252 5.36 13.28 -15.52
N GLY A 253 4.94 12.08 -15.93
CA GLY A 253 5.29 11.58 -17.25
C GLY A 253 4.66 12.46 -18.35
N ARG A 254 5.42 12.81 -19.40
CA ARG A 254 4.96 13.65 -20.53
C ARG A 254 3.63 13.22 -21.17
N ARG A 255 3.20 11.97 -20.99
CA ARG A 255 1.97 11.40 -21.55
C ARG A 255 0.73 11.68 -20.68
N GLY A 256 0.82 11.57 -19.35
CA GLY A 256 -0.29 11.89 -18.42
C GLY A 256 -0.63 13.38 -18.43
N LEU A 257 0.40 14.23 -18.47
CA LEU A 257 0.24 15.68 -18.65
C LEU A 257 -0.42 16.08 -19.97
N LYS A 258 -0.58 15.19 -20.96
CA LYS A 258 -1.33 15.52 -22.19
C LYS A 258 -2.82 15.28 -22.04
N LYS A 259 -3.24 14.37 -21.17
CA LYS A 259 -4.62 13.87 -21.09
C LYS A 259 -5.47 14.56 -20.02
N ALA A 260 -4.86 14.98 -18.91
CA ALA A 260 -5.57 15.53 -17.76
C ALA A 260 -5.33 17.02 -17.53
N GLU A 261 -6.26 17.66 -16.84
CA GLU A 261 -6.15 19.01 -16.26
C GLU A 261 -5.70 18.94 -14.79
N ILE A 262 -6.08 17.86 -14.08
CA ILE A 262 -5.65 17.59 -12.70
C ILE A 262 -4.86 16.28 -12.64
N TYR A 263 -3.71 16.30 -11.99
CA TYR A 263 -2.85 15.13 -11.83
C TYR A 263 -2.64 14.80 -10.35
N PHE A 264 -3.26 13.73 -9.88
CA PHE A 264 -3.12 13.29 -8.49
C PHE A 264 -1.93 12.35 -8.36
N THR A 265 -0.97 12.70 -7.49
CA THR A 265 0.21 11.87 -7.24
C THR A 265 0.20 11.34 -5.82
N ASN A 266 -0.07 10.04 -5.67
CA ASN A 266 0.05 9.37 -4.39
C ASN A 266 1.53 9.11 -4.07
N VAL A 267 2.04 9.76 -3.02
CA VAL A 267 3.44 9.61 -2.58
C VAL A 267 3.57 8.86 -1.26
N SER A 268 2.48 8.28 -0.74
CA SER A 268 2.40 7.68 0.61
C SER A 268 3.43 6.57 0.88
N ARG A 269 3.91 5.90 -0.17
CA ARG A 269 4.84 4.76 -0.05
C ARG A 269 6.30 5.15 -0.30
N LEU A 270 6.60 6.41 -0.63
CA LEU A 270 7.98 6.86 -0.77
C LEU A 270 8.70 6.85 0.59
N VAL A 271 9.98 6.51 0.58
CA VAL A 271 10.84 6.54 1.76
C VAL A 271 10.78 7.90 2.46
N SER A 272 10.84 9.00 1.71
CA SER A 272 10.75 10.36 2.24
C SER A 272 9.42 10.63 2.94
N SER A 273 8.29 10.20 2.36
CA SER A 273 6.95 10.32 2.96
C SER A 273 6.82 9.51 4.25
N ILE A 274 7.43 8.33 4.31
CA ILE A 274 7.43 7.47 5.49
C ILE A 274 8.26 8.10 6.61
N LYS A 275 9.48 8.58 6.29
CA LYS A 275 10.33 9.33 7.25
C LYS A 275 9.59 10.57 7.78
N PHE A 276 8.95 11.32 6.88
CA PHE A 276 8.13 12.47 7.23
C PHE A 276 7.02 12.10 8.21
N HIS A 277 6.21 11.08 7.90
CA HIS A 277 5.17 10.59 8.79
C HIS A 277 5.70 10.14 10.15
N TYR A 278 6.76 9.33 10.17
CA TYR A 278 7.35 8.87 11.42
C TYR A 278 7.76 10.04 12.33
N VAL A 279 8.37 11.08 11.77
CA VAL A 279 8.86 12.23 12.54
C VAL A 279 7.72 13.14 12.98
N THR A 280 6.77 13.45 12.10
CA THR A 280 5.62 14.29 12.45
C THR A 280 4.75 13.68 13.54
N GLU A 281 4.74 12.35 13.63
CA GLU A 281 3.91 11.62 14.58
C GLU A 281 4.64 11.32 15.87
N MET A 282 5.93 10.99 15.82
CA MET A 282 6.73 10.79 17.03
C MET A 282 6.96 12.10 17.79
N THR A 283 6.99 13.24 17.11
CA THR A 283 7.04 14.58 17.75
C THR A 283 5.73 14.96 18.45
N GLN A 284 4.58 14.42 18.04
CA GLN A 284 3.31 14.64 18.75
C GLN A 284 3.15 13.86 20.05
N TYR A 285 3.95 12.81 20.29
CA TYR A 285 3.68 11.83 21.35
C TYR A 285 4.86 11.50 22.28
N GLY A 286 5.93 12.31 22.28
CA GLY A 286 7.07 12.17 23.18
C GLY A 286 6.76 12.54 24.65
N PRO A 287 7.32 11.82 25.65
CA PRO A 287 7.15 12.19 27.05
C PRO A 287 7.96 13.47 27.36
N GLY A 288 7.27 14.61 27.43
CA GLY A 288 7.83 15.90 27.83
C GLY A 288 7.60 17.06 26.88
N GLU A 289 6.94 16.88 25.73
CA GLU A 289 6.75 17.99 24.80
C GLU A 289 5.55 18.87 25.17
N LYS A 290 5.84 20.10 25.59
CA LYS A 290 4.92 21.23 25.55
C LYS A 290 4.97 21.82 24.13
N TYR A 291 4.21 21.18 23.24
CA TYR A 291 3.88 21.56 21.86
C TYR A 291 4.97 21.41 20.77
N PHE A 292 4.68 20.51 19.83
CA PHE A 292 4.97 20.62 18.39
C PHE A 292 3.78 20.00 17.64
N ASN A 293 3.13 20.76 16.76
CA ASN A 293 1.87 20.41 16.09
C ASN A 293 2.13 20.16 14.59
N ILE A 294 1.48 19.14 14.01
CA ILE A 294 1.45 18.95 12.54
C ILE A 294 0.87 20.20 11.83
N SER A 295 0.11 21.05 12.53
CA SER A 295 -0.31 22.36 12.03
C SER A 295 0.86 23.29 11.66
N ASP A 296 2.01 23.17 12.31
CA ASP A 296 3.10 24.15 12.17
C ASP A 296 3.91 23.94 10.87
N MET A 297 3.76 22.77 10.24
CA MET A 297 4.24 22.51 8.88
C MET A 297 3.24 22.92 7.79
N PHE A 298 1.99 23.17 8.14
CA PHE A 298 1.01 23.88 7.30
C PHE A 298 1.02 25.40 7.54
N CYS A 299 1.87 25.90 8.46
CA CYS A 299 1.88 27.31 8.87
C CYS A 299 2.59 28.28 7.92
N ASP A 300 3.16 27.83 6.80
CA ASP A 300 3.29 28.72 5.65
C ASP A 300 2.58 28.16 4.43
N PHE A 301 1.24 28.23 4.50
CA PHE A 301 0.35 28.04 3.36
C PHE A 301 0.85 28.80 2.12
N SER A 302 1.55 29.92 2.27
CA SER A 302 2.20 30.64 1.18
C SER A 302 3.30 29.84 0.50
N ASP A 303 4.16 29.13 1.23
CA ASP A 303 5.22 28.30 0.64
C ASP A 303 4.68 27.01 0.03
N MET A 304 3.74 26.36 0.72
CA MET A 304 3.04 25.19 0.16
C MET A 304 2.28 25.57 -1.11
N MET A 305 1.53 26.68 -1.10
CA MET A 305 0.85 27.20 -2.28
C MET A 305 1.83 27.70 -3.32
N SER A 306 2.97 28.32 -2.96
CA SER A 306 3.99 28.76 -3.92
C SER A 306 4.69 27.58 -4.59
N ILE A 307 4.84 26.45 -3.89
CA ILE A 307 5.37 25.21 -4.46
C ILE A 307 4.31 24.49 -5.28
N ILE A 308 3.05 24.44 -4.85
CA ILE A 308 1.92 23.90 -5.63
C ILE A 308 1.72 24.74 -6.91
N MET A 309 1.74 26.07 -6.79
CA MET A 309 1.67 27.02 -7.91
C MET A 309 2.92 26.96 -8.79
N GLY A 310 4.10 26.72 -8.20
CA GLY A 310 5.35 26.43 -8.91
C GLY A 310 5.37 25.05 -9.58
N SER A 311 4.50 24.14 -9.15
CA SER A 311 4.26 22.81 -9.74
C SER A 311 3.22 22.84 -10.86
N HIS A 312 2.85 24.03 -11.37
CA HIS A 312 2.09 24.15 -12.62
C HIS A 312 2.98 23.78 -13.81
N GLU A 313 3.04 22.50 -14.17
CA GLU A 313 3.68 22.11 -15.43
C GLU A 313 2.71 22.39 -16.59
N LYS A 314 2.95 23.50 -17.32
CA LYS A 314 2.17 23.94 -18.51
C LYS A 314 0.71 24.32 -18.23
N GLY A 315 0.43 24.93 -17.07
CA GLY A 315 -0.92 25.41 -16.72
C GLY A 315 -1.87 24.32 -16.23
N LYS A 316 -1.34 23.16 -15.80
CA LYS A 316 -2.09 22.02 -15.24
C LYS A 316 -1.85 21.88 -13.75
N LEU A 317 -2.85 21.43 -13.01
CA LEU A 317 -2.78 21.29 -11.55
C LEU A 317 -2.18 19.92 -11.17
N ILE A 318 -1.11 19.92 -10.38
CA ILE A 318 -0.54 18.70 -9.79
C ILE A 318 -0.89 18.69 -8.30
N VAL A 319 -1.57 17.63 -7.86
CA VAL A 319 -2.00 17.44 -6.48
C VAL A 319 -1.25 16.25 -5.89
N PRO A 320 -0.08 16.47 -5.25
CA PRO A 320 0.54 15.42 -4.47
C PRO A 320 -0.30 15.17 -3.22
N TYR A 321 -0.48 13.90 -2.86
CA TYR A 321 -1.12 13.55 -1.61
C TYR A 321 -0.38 12.40 -0.91
N MET A 322 -0.34 12.52 0.41
CA MET A 322 0.09 11.46 1.32
C MET A 322 -1.12 10.99 2.09
N LYS A 323 -1.39 9.70 1.99
CA LYS A 323 -2.32 9.00 2.85
C LYS A 323 -1.54 8.54 4.08
N PRO A 324 -1.91 8.97 5.31
CA PRO A 324 -1.50 8.21 6.47
C PRO A 324 -2.08 6.81 6.29
N ILE A 325 -1.24 5.77 6.40
CA ILE A 325 -1.67 4.38 6.18
C ILE A 325 -2.75 3.94 7.21
N CYS A 326 -3.10 4.82 8.14
CA CYS A 326 -3.87 4.58 9.33
C CYS A 326 -4.66 5.82 9.77
N SER A 327 -5.77 5.58 10.46
CA SER A 327 -6.51 6.57 11.25
C SER A 327 -5.84 6.89 12.60
N ASN A 328 -4.81 6.12 12.99
CA ASN A 328 -3.92 6.42 14.11
C ASN A 328 -2.45 6.30 13.69
N PRO A 329 -1.76 7.42 13.53
CA PRO A 329 -0.50 7.57 12.80
C PRO A 329 0.79 7.15 13.54
N ARG A 330 0.66 6.57 14.74
CA ARG A 330 1.79 6.06 15.55
C ARG A 330 2.55 4.87 14.95
N ILE A 331 2.09 4.29 13.84
CA ILE A 331 2.71 3.13 13.20
C ILE A 331 2.63 3.29 11.68
N ILE A 332 3.67 3.87 11.08
CA ILE A 332 3.84 3.87 9.62
C ILE A 332 5.25 3.39 9.31
N VAL A 333 5.39 2.13 8.88
CA VAL A 333 6.53 1.70 8.06
C VAL A 333 6.06 0.64 7.05
N PRO A 334 5.69 1.01 5.82
CA PRO A 334 5.59 0.06 4.72
C PRO A 334 6.98 -0.14 4.12
N LEU A 335 7.96 -0.52 4.94
CA LEU A 335 9.27 -0.92 4.45
C LEU A 335 9.56 -2.31 5.00
N PRO A 336 10.18 -3.20 4.21
CA PRO A 336 11.02 -4.20 4.81
C PRO A 336 11.98 -3.50 5.81
N ILE A 337 11.85 -3.78 7.11
CA ILE A 337 12.79 -3.35 8.15
C ILE A 337 13.80 -4.48 8.38
N PRO A 338 15.11 -4.23 8.45
CA PRO A 338 16.06 -5.27 8.81
C PRO A 338 15.69 -5.87 10.16
N GLU A 339 15.63 -7.19 10.29
CA GLU A 339 15.18 -7.91 11.51
C GLU A 339 15.83 -7.37 12.80
N LYS A 340 17.12 -7.05 12.74
CA LYS A 340 17.91 -6.47 13.85
C LYS A 340 17.43 -5.10 14.34
N VAL A 341 16.76 -4.32 13.48
CA VAL A 341 16.21 -3.01 13.83
C VAL A 341 14.88 -3.19 14.59
N LEU A 342 14.06 -4.16 14.19
CA LEU A 342 12.84 -4.53 14.92
C LEU A 342 13.16 -5.02 16.34
N ASP A 343 14.18 -5.88 16.48
CA ASP A 343 14.65 -6.37 17.79
C ASP A 343 15.04 -5.22 18.73
N ARG A 344 15.79 -4.23 18.23
CA ARG A 344 16.20 -3.04 19.00
C ARG A 344 15.01 -2.17 19.43
N ILE A 345 14.02 -1.99 18.56
CA ILE A 345 12.78 -1.25 18.89
C ILE A 345 12.01 -1.96 20.00
N LEU A 346 11.96 -3.30 19.97
CA LEU A 346 11.28 -4.11 20.98
C LEU A 346 12.05 -4.15 22.31
N GLU A 347 13.38 -4.20 22.29
CA GLU A 347 14.24 -4.10 23.48
C GLU A 347 14.13 -2.72 24.14
N GLY A 348 14.10 -1.64 23.35
CA GLY A 348 13.91 -0.28 23.86
C GLY A 348 12.57 -0.06 24.55
N LYS A 349 11.51 -0.79 24.15
CA LYS A 349 10.19 -0.77 24.83
C LYS A 349 10.20 -1.51 26.17
N ARG A 350 11.00 -2.56 26.32
CA ARG A 350 11.13 -3.31 27.60
C ARG A 350 11.90 -2.54 28.66
N MET A 351 12.82 -1.67 28.28
CA MET A 351 13.59 -0.84 29.23
C MET A 351 12.84 0.42 29.70
N ARG A 352 11.66 0.72 29.12
CA ARG A 352 10.82 1.87 29.48
C ARG A 352 9.53 1.47 30.22
N GLN A 353 9.35 0.18 30.50
CA GLN A 353 8.37 -0.36 31.45
C GLN A 353 9.12 -0.74 32.73
#